data_AF-A0A538NLZ7-F1
#
_entry.id   AF-A0A538NLZ7-F1
#
_cell.length_a   1.000
_cell.length_b   1.000
_cell.length_c   1.000
_cell.angle_alpha   90.00
_cell.angle_beta   90.00
_cell.angle_gamma   90.00
#
_symmetry.space_group_name_H-M   'P 1'
#
loop_
_entity.id
_entity.type
_entity.pdbx_description
1 polymer ?
#
loop_
_entity_poly.entity_id
_entity_poly.type
_entity_poly.pdbx_seq_one_letter_code
_entity_poly.pdbx_strand_id
1 'polypeptide(L)'
;MFFLLLVFLSSGYVAGAENGTVPLLRKTIFGLFIHDTGPTSDKHEGGVDPNWEIQLNGPDWKLWRWIGSPFPMVGLTPNFNGDTNVFYGGLTYELSLSNRLTDEFTRNLTRNLFVAGGVSLALHTGSLHKNKLDCEHHSDCGFGYRVLPRLSREFG
;
A
#
# COMPACT_ATOMS: atom_id res chain seq x y z
N MET A 1 -4.22 14.80 -2.19
CA MET A 1 -2.87 14.28 -2.49
C MET A 1 -3.05 12.92 -3.15
N PHE A 2 -2.70 12.81 -4.43
CA PHE A 2 -2.82 11.55 -5.21
C PHE A 2 -1.43 10.92 -5.29
N PHE A 3 -1.33 9.62 -5.08
CA PHE A 3 -0.06 8.95 -4.81
C PHE A 3 0.12 7.74 -5.71
N LEU A 4 1.33 7.59 -6.26
CA LEU A 4 1.71 6.42 -7.04
C LEU A 4 2.81 5.67 -6.29
N LEU A 5 2.49 4.47 -5.80
CA LEU A 5 3.47 3.57 -5.19
C LEU A 5 4.00 2.62 -6.29
N LEU A 6 5.26 2.78 -6.67
CA LEU A 6 5.99 1.82 -7.51
C LEU A 6 6.60 0.77 -6.59
N VAL A 7 6.05 -0.45 -6.65
CA VAL A 7 6.41 -1.55 -5.76
C VAL A 7 7.33 -2.52 -6.49
N PHE A 8 8.56 -2.67 -6.02
CA PHE A 8 9.40 -3.83 -6.34
C PHE A 8 9.13 -4.90 -5.27
N LEU A 9 8.23 -5.83 -5.57
CA LEU A 9 7.97 -6.95 -4.68
C LEU A 9 9.07 -8.00 -4.77
N SER A 10 9.74 -8.27 -3.66
CA SER A 10 10.20 -9.61 -3.35
C SER A 10 9.11 -10.29 -2.51
N SER A 11 8.22 -11.06 -3.14
CA SER A 11 7.28 -11.91 -2.42
C SER A 11 8.04 -13.08 -1.81
N GLY A 12 8.60 -12.89 -0.61
CA GLY A 12 8.98 -14.00 0.24
C GLY A 12 7.73 -14.54 0.91
N TYR A 13 7.17 -15.64 0.41
CA TYR A 13 6.24 -16.43 1.22
C TYR A 13 7.02 -16.91 2.43
N VAL A 14 6.68 -16.43 3.63
CA VAL A 14 7.19 -17.04 4.86
C VAL A 14 6.44 -18.36 5.02
N ALA A 15 7.01 -19.42 4.46
CA ALA A 15 6.55 -20.78 4.68
C ALA A 15 6.79 -21.14 6.16
N GLY A 16 5.73 -21.07 6.95
CA GLY A 16 5.73 -21.46 8.35
C GLY A 16 4.32 -21.82 8.76
N ALA A 17 3.86 -23.01 8.36
CA ALA A 17 2.66 -23.61 8.91
C ALA A 17 2.94 -25.10 9.16
N GLU A 18 3.50 -25.38 10.33
CA GLU A 18 3.33 -26.67 10.99
C GLU A 18 1.89 -26.70 11.55
N ASN A 19 1.13 -27.76 11.25
CA ASN A 19 -0.29 -27.96 11.60
C ASN A 19 -1.33 -27.02 10.95
N GLY A 20 -1.74 -27.31 9.70
CA GLY A 20 -3.11 -27.08 9.17
C GLY A 20 -3.72 -25.67 9.27
N THR A 21 -2.96 -24.68 9.73
CA THR A 21 -3.38 -23.33 10.03
C THR A 21 -2.93 -22.44 8.89
N VAL A 22 -3.86 -21.63 8.38
CA VAL A 22 -3.52 -20.63 7.36
C VAL A 22 -2.58 -19.62 8.03
N PRO A 23 -1.39 -19.34 7.46
CA PRO A 23 -0.44 -18.41 8.07
C PRO A 23 -1.08 -17.02 8.22
N LEU A 24 -0.84 -16.32 9.33
CA LEU A 24 -1.40 -14.98 9.55
C LEU A 24 -0.78 -13.96 8.58
N LEU A 25 0.53 -14.05 8.38
CA LEU A 25 1.27 -13.21 7.44
C LEU A 25 1.06 -13.72 6.02
N ARG A 26 0.54 -12.87 5.14
CA ARG A 26 0.39 -13.18 3.71
C ARG A 26 1.60 -12.73 2.91
N LYS A 27 1.99 -11.46 3.08
CA LYS A 27 2.97 -10.81 2.20
C LYS A 27 3.66 -9.65 2.90
N THR A 28 4.93 -9.47 2.58
CA THR A 28 5.70 -8.27 2.92
C THR A 28 5.98 -7.51 1.63
N ILE A 29 5.78 -6.19 1.67
CA ILE A 29 5.80 -5.31 0.51
C ILE A 29 6.81 -4.20 0.79
N PHE A 30 7.78 -4.07 -0.11
CA PHE A 30 8.71 -2.95 -0.15
C PHE A 30 8.42 -2.12 -1.40
N GLY A 31 8.32 -0.81 -1.24
CA GLY A 31 8.00 0.08 -2.34
C GLY A 31 8.70 1.42 -2.20
N LEU A 32 8.60 2.21 -3.26
CA LEU A 32 9.04 3.59 -3.27
C LEU A 32 7.80 4.47 -3.42
N PHE A 33 7.66 5.41 -2.51
CA PHE A 33 6.60 6.39 -2.47
C PHE A 33 7.09 7.66 -3.15
N ILE A 34 6.56 7.92 -4.34
CA ILE A 34 6.97 9.06 -5.15
C ILE A 34 5.97 10.17 -4.91
N HIS A 35 6.46 11.32 -4.43
CA HIS A 35 5.64 12.48 -4.17
C HIS A 35 5.25 13.15 -5.50
N ASP A 36 4.13 13.86 -5.52
CA ASP A 36 3.75 14.77 -6.61
C ASP A 36 3.67 14.19 -8.04
N THR A 37 3.24 12.94 -8.18
CA THR A 37 3.04 12.31 -9.51
C THR A 37 1.56 12.02 -9.76
N GLY A 38 0.89 12.83 -10.58
CA GLY A 38 -0.51 12.63 -11.00
C GLY A 38 -1.15 13.85 -11.68
N PRO A 39 -2.34 13.70 -12.30
CA PRO A 39 -3.02 14.78 -13.03
C PRO A 39 -3.54 15.92 -12.14
N THR A 40 -3.48 15.77 -10.82
CA THR A 40 -3.94 16.74 -9.81
C THR A 40 -2.85 17.03 -8.75
N SER A 41 -1.58 17.07 -9.14
CA SER A 41 -0.46 17.42 -8.25
C SER A 41 -0.01 18.87 -8.45
N ASP A 42 0.29 19.54 -7.34
CA ASP A 42 0.71 20.95 -7.28
C ASP A 42 2.25 21.12 -7.46
N LYS A 43 3.01 20.03 -7.66
CA LYS A 43 4.47 19.99 -7.90
C LYS A 43 5.33 20.78 -6.89
N HIS A 44 4.99 20.75 -5.61
CA HIS A 44 5.65 21.56 -4.57
C HIS A 44 6.52 20.76 -3.58
N GLU A 45 6.41 19.43 -3.51
CA GLU A 45 7.23 18.55 -2.68
C GLU A 45 7.77 17.39 -3.51
N GLY A 46 9.05 17.51 -3.89
CA GLY A 46 9.78 16.46 -4.59
C GLY A 46 10.42 15.49 -3.61
N GLY A 47 10.32 14.19 -3.85
CA GLY A 47 10.94 13.20 -2.99
C GLY A 47 10.55 11.78 -3.35
N VAL A 48 11.40 10.84 -2.92
CA VAL A 48 11.12 9.41 -2.95
C VAL A 48 11.38 8.88 -1.55
N ASP A 49 10.32 8.47 -0.88
CA ASP A 49 10.42 7.84 0.44
C ASP A 49 10.24 6.33 0.32
N PRO A 50 11.03 5.51 1.01
CA PRO A 50 10.78 4.08 1.03
C PRO A 50 9.48 3.78 1.77
N ASN A 51 8.83 2.69 1.38
CA ASN A 51 7.62 2.21 2.01
C ASN A 51 7.79 0.74 2.37
N TRP A 52 7.44 0.40 3.60
CA TRP A 52 7.38 -0.98 4.05
C TRP A 52 5.98 -1.29 4.55
N GLU A 53 5.40 -2.37 4.04
CA GLU A 53 4.05 -2.79 4.38
C GLU A 53 3.99 -4.30 4.63
N ILE A 54 3.19 -4.67 5.61
CA ILE A 54 2.84 -6.05 5.94
C ILE A 54 1.37 -6.23 5.64
N GLN A 55 1.07 -7.30 4.92
CA GLN A 55 -0.27 -7.71 4.58
C GLN A 55 -0.59 -9.06 5.22
N LEU A 56 -1.76 -9.13 5.85
CA LEU A 56 -2.23 -10.29 6.58
C LEU A 56 -3.29 -11.05 5.77
N ASN A 57 -3.45 -12.33 6.05
CA ASN A 57 -4.60 -13.08 5.56
C ASN A 57 -5.88 -12.59 6.25
N GLY A 58 -6.94 -12.43 5.45
CA GLY A 58 -8.24 -12.03 5.96
C GLY A 58 -8.92 -13.16 6.76
N PRO A 59 -9.79 -12.81 7.73
CA PRO A 59 -10.60 -13.79 8.45
C PRO A 59 -11.63 -14.50 7.54
N ASP A 60 -11.98 -15.75 7.85
CA ASP A 60 -12.91 -16.58 7.04
C ASP A 60 -14.41 -16.46 7.43
N TRP A 61 -14.75 -15.53 8.32
CA TRP A 61 -16.15 -15.28 8.68
C TRP A 61 -16.97 -14.67 7.53
N LYS A 62 -18.29 -14.92 7.55
CA LYS A 62 -19.22 -14.60 6.44
C LYS A 62 -19.25 -13.11 6.06
N LEU A 63 -19.12 -12.21 7.04
CA LEU A 63 -19.13 -10.76 6.79
C LEU A 63 -17.91 -10.30 5.98
N TRP A 64 -16.74 -10.90 6.19
CA TRP A 64 -15.53 -10.57 5.41
C TRP A 64 -15.65 -10.98 3.96
N ARG A 65 -16.20 -12.18 3.73
CA ARG A 65 -16.50 -12.66 2.38
C ARG A 65 -17.52 -11.77 1.67
N TRP A 66 -18.48 -11.21 2.42
CA TRP A 66 -19.48 -10.30 1.85
C TRP A 66 -18.87 -8.97 1.37
N ILE A 67 -17.86 -8.44 2.06
CA ILE A 67 -17.15 -7.21 1.62
C ILE A 67 -16.05 -7.48 0.56
N GLY A 68 -16.02 -8.68 -0.02
CA GLY A 68 -15.06 -9.06 -1.07
C GLY A 68 -13.69 -9.51 -0.55
N SER A 69 -13.59 -9.91 0.71
CA SER A 69 -12.38 -10.46 1.33
C SER A 69 -11.10 -9.63 1.12
N PRO A 70 -11.09 -8.34 1.51
CA PRO A 70 -9.86 -7.55 1.44
C PRO A 70 -8.79 -8.12 2.38
N PHE A 71 -7.55 -7.76 2.14
CA PHE A 71 -6.44 -8.09 3.01
C PHE A 71 -6.19 -6.97 4.01
N PRO A 72 -6.18 -7.23 5.32
CA PRO A 72 -5.69 -6.27 6.29
C PRO A 72 -4.23 -5.95 6.03
N MET A 73 -3.87 -4.68 6.13
CA MET A 73 -2.49 -4.22 5.95
C MET A 73 -2.11 -3.17 6.98
N VAL A 74 -0.84 -3.18 7.37
CA VAL A 74 -0.20 -2.12 8.13
C VAL A 74 1.11 -1.76 7.45
N GLY A 75 1.45 -0.48 7.44
CA GLY A 75 2.67 -0.04 6.79
C GLY A 75 3.23 1.23 7.38
N LEU A 76 4.47 1.50 7.00
CA LEU A 76 5.23 2.66 7.39
C LEU A 76 6.00 3.22 6.21
N THR A 77 6.00 4.55 6.11
CA THR A 77 6.75 5.33 5.15
C THR A 77 7.65 6.26 5.97
N PRO A 78 8.92 5.90 6.22
CA PRO A 78 9.85 6.80 6.88
C PRO A 78 10.37 7.83 5.87
N ASN A 79 10.39 9.09 6.28
CA ASN A 79 11.00 10.16 5.48
C ASN A 79 12.40 10.47 6.05
N PHE A 80 13.40 10.50 5.18
CA PHE A 80 14.81 10.73 5.57
C PHE A 80 15.30 12.15 5.29
N ASN A 81 14.48 12.99 4.65
CA ASN A 81 14.83 14.35 4.26
C ASN A 81 14.29 15.42 5.23
N GLY A 82 13.71 15.00 6.37
CA GLY A 82 13.27 15.88 7.44
C GLY A 82 11.77 16.18 7.46
N ASP A 83 10.98 15.50 6.62
CA ASP A 83 9.52 15.65 6.61
C ASP A 83 8.84 14.59 7.49
N THR A 84 7.60 14.27 7.13
CA THR A 84 6.65 13.56 7.98
C THR A 84 6.75 12.05 7.80
N ASN A 85 7.04 11.32 8.87
CA ASN A 85 6.89 9.87 8.88
C ASN A 85 5.41 9.51 8.90
N VAL A 86 5.04 8.48 8.13
CA VAL A 86 3.66 8.01 8.04
C VAL A 86 3.57 6.57 8.51
N PHE A 87 2.70 6.31 9.48
CA PHE A 87 2.25 4.97 9.84
C PHE A 87 0.80 4.80 9.38
N TYR A 88 0.43 3.67 8.81
CA TYR A 88 -0.93 3.50 8.31
C TYR A 88 -1.44 2.07 8.49
N GLY A 89 -2.75 1.95 8.63
CA GLY A 89 -3.46 0.68 8.75
C GLY A 89 -4.74 0.70 7.95
N GLY A 90 -5.05 -0.38 7.24
CA GLY A 90 -6.22 -0.40 6.37
C GLY A 90 -6.47 -1.73 5.69
N LEU A 91 -7.22 -1.64 4.60
CA LEU A 91 -7.66 -2.77 3.80
C LEU A 91 -7.18 -2.60 2.37
N THR A 92 -6.80 -3.70 1.73
CA THR A 92 -6.41 -3.69 0.32
C THR A 92 -7.03 -4.84 -0.45
N TYR A 93 -7.45 -4.52 -1.67
CA TYR A 93 -7.90 -5.49 -2.66
C TYR A 93 -6.76 -5.73 -3.65
N GLU A 94 -6.58 -6.97 -4.07
CA GLU A 94 -5.58 -7.38 -5.05
C GLU A 94 -6.26 -8.21 -6.14
N LEU A 95 -5.98 -7.87 -7.40
CA LEU A 95 -6.52 -8.51 -8.59
C LEU A 95 -5.37 -8.99 -9.46
N SER A 96 -5.37 -10.26 -9.83
CA SER A 96 -4.45 -10.79 -10.83
C SER A 96 -4.86 -10.32 -12.21
N LEU A 97 -3.90 -9.86 -13.02
CA LEU A 97 -4.12 -9.53 -14.43
C LEU A 97 -3.97 -10.74 -15.36
N SER A 98 -3.67 -11.91 -14.79
CA SER A 98 -3.52 -13.17 -15.51
C SER A 98 -4.87 -13.68 -16.00
N ASN A 99 -5.04 -13.73 -17.32
CA ASN A 99 -6.11 -14.47 -17.95
C ASN A 99 -5.65 -14.93 -19.34
N ARG A 100 -6.37 -15.91 -19.92
CA ARG A 100 -5.97 -16.51 -21.21
C ARG A 100 -5.77 -15.46 -22.32
N LEU A 101 -6.61 -14.43 -22.37
CA LEU A 101 -6.56 -13.40 -23.40
C LEU A 101 -5.37 -12.45 -23.19
N THR A 102 -5.16 -11.98 -21.96
CA THR A 102 -4.07 -11.05 -21.62
C THR A 102 -2.71 -11.73 -21.68
N ASP A 103 -2.62 -13.00 -21.28
CA ASP A 103 -1.39 -13.77 -21.34
C ASP A 103 -0.94 -14.02 -22.78
N GLU A 104 -1.87 -14.38 -23.68
CA GLU A 104 -1.57 -14.60 -25.09
C GLU A 104 -1.16 -13.29 -25.77
N PHE A 105 -1.89 -12.20 -25.51
CA PHE A 105 -1.58 -10.87 -26.05
C PHE A 105 -0.22 -10.32 -25.56
N THR A 106 0.11 -10.51 -24.28
CA THR A 106 1.32 -9.92 -23.66
C THR A 106 2.51 -10.87 -23.60
N ARG A 107 2.48 -12.01 -24.32
CA ARG A 107 3.53 -13.04 -24.29
C ARG A 107 3.86 -13.51 -22.87
N ASN A 108 2.83 -13.80 -22.08
CA ASN A 108 2.88 -14.24 -20.67
C ASN A 108 3.42 -13.19 -19.67
N LEU A 109 3.52 -11.91 -20.04
CA LEU A 109 3.94 -10.88 -19.09
C LEU A 109 2.93 -10.72 -17.94
N THR A 110 1.64 -10.85 -18.22
CA THR A 110 0.54 -10.64 -17.26
C THR A 110 0.36 -11.74 -16.23
N ARG A 111 0.96 -12.92 -16.44
CA ARG A 111 0.83 -14.07 -15.52
C ARG A 111 1.19 -13.74 -14.08
N ASN A 112 2.19 -12.89 -13.92
CA ASN A 112 2.74 -12.52 -12.62
C ASN A 112 2.41 -11.07 -12.28
N LEU A 113 1.50 -10.41 -13.00
CA LEU A 113 1.12 -9.03 -12.74
C LEU A 113 -0.16 -8.95 -11.92
N PHE A 114 -0.14 -8.05 -10.95
CA PHE A 114 -1.24 -7.79 -10.05
C PHE A 114 -1.46 -6.29 -9.93
N VAL A 115 -2.73 -5.90 -9.91
CA VAL A 115 -3.15 -4.55 -9.54
C VAL A 115 -3.78 -4.62 -8.17
N ALA A 116 -3.37 -3.72 -7.28
CA ALA A 116 -3.94 -3.61 -5.96
C ALA A 116 -4.37 -2.18 -5.65
N GLY A 117 -5.42 -2.05 -4.85
CA GLY A 117 -5.93 -0.79 -4.35
C GLY A 117 -6.23 -0.90 -2.87
N GLY A 118 -5.66 -0.01 -2.07
CA GLY A 118 -5.89 0.04 -0.63
C GLY A 118 -6.49 1.35 -0.16
N VAL A 119 -7.29 1.27 0.91
CA VAL A 119 -7.77 2.41 1.69
C VAL A 119 -7.28 2.23 3.11
N SER A 120 -6.62 3.23 3.67
CA SER A 120 -6.08 3.19 5.02
C SER A 120 -6.31 4.48 5.78
N LEU A 121 -6.35 4.34 7.10
CA LEU A 121 -6.16 5.45 8.02
C LEU A 121 -4.66 5.61 8.25
N ALA A 122 -4.21 6.85 8.33
CA ALA A 122 -2.80 7.19 8.41
C ALA A 122 -2.53 8.17 9.55
N LEU A 123 -1.49 7.85 10.30
CA LEU A 123 -0.90 8.64 11.37
C LEU A 123 0.38 9.29 10.88
N HIS A 124 0.55 10.57 11.18
CA HIS A 124 1.61 11.40 10.63
C HIS A 124 2.31 12.15 11.76
N THR A 125 3.64 12.19 11.75
CA THR A 125 4.43 12.91 12.78
C THR A 125 4.67 14.40 12.46
N GLY A 126 4.05 14.93 11.40
CA GLY A 126 4.26 16.29 10.90
C GLY A 126 3.00 16.86 10.24
N SER A 127 3.05 18.14 9.87
CA SER A 127 1.88 18.90 9.44
C SER A 127 1.37 18.46 8.06
N LEU A 128 0.07 18.18 7.95
CA LEU A 128 -0.61 17.81 6.69
C LEU A 128 -0.95 19.05 5.83
N HIS A 129 -1.01 20.24 6.44
CA HIS A 129 -1.37 21.48 5.76
C HIS A 129 -0.14 22.37 5.56
N LYS A 130 -0.13 23.07 4.42
CA LYS A 130 0.92 23.99 3.95
C LYS A 130 1.20 25.19 4.89
N ASN A 131 0.64 25.21 6.12
CA ASN A 131 0.80 26.27 7.11
C ASN A 131 1.03 25.67 8.52
N LYS A 132 2.29 25.69 8.97
CA LYS A 132 2.72 25.17 10.28
C LYS A 132 2.01 25.85 11.45
N LEU A 133 1.69 27.15 11.32
CA LEU A 133 1.03 27.93 12.38
C LEU A 133 -0.40 27.47 12.64
N ASP A 134 -1.14 27.11 11.58
CA ASP A 134 -2.55 26.72 11.70
C ASP A 134 -2.70 25.33 12.34
N CYS A 135 -1.71 24.45 12.11
CA CYS A 135 -1.64 23.11 12.69
C CYS A 135 -1.39 23.15 14.21
N GLU A 136 -0.44 23.97 14.67
CA GLU A 136 -0.19 24.16 16.11
C GLU A 136 -1.39 24.76 16.84
N HIS A 137 -2.16 25.63 16.17
CA HIS A 137 -3.32 26.28 16.77
C HIS A 137 -4.59 25.41 16.80
N HIS A 138 -4.80 24.55 15.79
CA HIS A 138 -6.04 23.77 15.65
C HIS A 138 -5.90 22.27 15.96
N SER A 139 -4.71 21.81 16.37
CA SER A 139 -4.44 20.42 16.78
C SER A 139 -4.73 19.35 15.70
N ASP A 140 -4.79 19.73 14.43
CA ASP A 140 -5.13 18.84 13.32
C ASP A 140 -3.90 18.07 12.76
N CYS A 141 -2.82 18.03 13.56
CA CYS A 141 -1.54 17.44 13.21
C CYS A 141 -1.51 15.97 13.62
N GLY A 142 -2.05 15.07 12.79
CA GLY A 142 -1.66 13.67 12.95
C GLY A 142 -2.53 12.61 12.33
N PHE A 143 -3.76 12.92 11.90
CA PHE A 143 -4.67 11.93 11.35
C PHE A 143 -5.05 12.25 9.90
N GLY A 144 -5.13 11.21 9.08
CA GLY A 144 -5.57 11.32 7.69
C GLY A 144 -6.04 9.99 7.14
N TYR A 145 -6.43 10.00 5.88
CA TYR A 145 -6.71 8.79 5.11
C TYR A 145 -5.78 8.73 3.90
N ARG A 146 -5.52 7.52 3.40
CA ARG A 146 -4.64 7.28 2.26
C ARG A 146 -5.31 6.31 1.30
N VAL A 147 -5.17 6.62 0.01
CA VAL A 147 -5.53 5.72 -1.09
C VAL A 147 -4.22 5.28 -1.75
N LEU A 148 -4.04 3.96 -1.85
CA LEU A 148 -2.80 3.34 -2.30
C LEU A 148 -3.06 2.48 -3.55
N PRO A 149 -2.99 3.07 -4.75
CA PRO A 149 -2.93 2.29 -5.97
C PRO A 149 -1.54 1.66 -6.10
N ARG A 150 -1.50 0.37 -6.47
CA ARG A 150 -0.26 -0.38 -6.64
C ARG A 150 -0.31 -1.22 -7.91
N LEU A 151 0.77 -1.19 -8.67
CA LEU A 151 1.07 -2.18 -9.68
C LEU A 151 2.23 -3.02 -9.17
N SER A 152 2.11 -4.35 -9.27
CA SER A 152 3.10 -5.24 -8.70
C SER A 152 3.32 -6.48 -9.55
N ARG A 153 4.55 -7.00 -9.50
CA ARG A 153 4.96 -8.21 -10.21
C ARG A 153 5.51 -9.23 -9.23
N GLU A 154 5.10 -10.49 -9.38
CA GLU A 154 5.66 -11.60 -8.62
C GLU A 154 6.89 -12.16 -9.33
N PHE A 155 7.97 -12.32 -8.57
CA PHE A 155 9.19 -13.01 -8.97
C PHE A 155 9.31 -14.27 -8.11
N GLY A 156 9.39 -15.43 -8.77
CA GLY A 156 9.54 -16.75 -8.17
C GLY A 156 10.53 -17.57 -8.99
#